data_AF-K3Y387-F1
#
_entry.id   AF-K3Y387-F1
#
_cell.length_a   1.000
_cell.length_b   1.000
_cell.length_c   1.000
_cell.angle_alpha   90.00
_cell.angle_beta   90.00
_cell.angle_gamma   90.00
#
_symmetry.space_group_name_H-M   'P 1'
#
loop_
_entity.id
_entity.type
_entity.pdbx_description
1 polymer ?
#
loop_
_entity_poly.entity_id
_entity_poly.type
_entity_poly.pdbx_seq_one_letter_code
_entity_poly.pdbx_strand_id
1 'polypeptide(L)' 'MERRVELDLLQQEKKGTKRKRERVELRRIEDRTSRQVRFSKQRNGLFKKAYKLSVLCNAQVALVIFSPAGRLHEFTSADS' A
#
# COMPACT_ATOMS: atom_id res chain seq x y z
N MET A 1 0.64 13.36 12.09
CA MET A 1 0.59 12.75 10.74
C MET A 1 0.44 11.24 10.80
N GLU A 2 1.07 10.57 11.78
CA GLU A 2 0.98 9.13 12.04
C GLU A 2 -0.46 8.59 12.16
N ARG A 3 -1.33 9.26 12.93
CA ARG A 3 -2.74 8.84 13.09
C ARG A 3 -3.55 8.80 11.79
N ARG A 4 -3.18 9.60 10.79
CA ARG A 4 -3.91 9.69 9.50
C ARG A 4 -3.50 8.55 8.56
N VAL A 5 -2.23 8.13 8.62
CA VAL A 5 -1.74 6.92 7.96
C VAL A 5 -2.32 5.67 8.63
N GLU A 6 -2.37 5.64 9.97
CA GLU A 6 -2.97 4.54 10.71
C GLU A 6 -4.48 4.41 10.43
N LEU A 7 -5.22 5.52 10.41
CA LEU A 7 -6.62 5.55 9.99
C LEU A 7 -6.80 5.11 8.53
N ASP A 8 -5.96 5.55 7.59
CA ASP A 8 -6.01 5.11 6.19
C ASP A 8 -5.67 3.62 6.01
N LEU A 9 -4.79 3.06 6.85
CA LEU A 9 -4.41 1.64 6.83
C LEU A 9 -5.47 0.72 7.45
N LEU A 10 -6.22 1.24 8.42
CA LEU A 10 -7.33 0.54 9.08
C LEU A 10 -8.64 0.66 8.29
N GLN A 11 -8.86 1.74 7.53
CA GLN A 11 -10.13 1.97 6.81
C GLN A 11 -10.23 1.24 5.45
N GLN A 12 -9.18 0.58 4.96
CA GLN A 12 -9.25 -0.19 3.71
C GLN A 12 -9.59 -1.67 3.90
N GLU A 13 -10.53 -1.97 4.78
CA GLU A 13 -11.23 -3.27 4.81
C GLU A 13 -12.49 -3.23 3.91
N LYS A 14 -12.32 -2.99 2.60
CA LYS A 14 -13.45 -3.28 1.69
C LYS A 14 -13.58 -4.81 1.56
N LYS A 15 -14.55 -5.38 2.29
CA LYS A 15 -15.01 -6.78 2.19
C LYS A 15 -15.56 -7.06 0.79
N GLY A 16 -14.66 -7.30 -0.17
CA GLY A 16 -15.01 -7.94 -1.43
C GLY A 16 -14.98 -9.46 -1.26
N THR A 17 -15.86 -10.16 -1.97
CA THR A 17 -15.91 -11.64 -2.05
C THR A 17 -14.50 -12.21 -2.18
N LYS A 18 -14.08 -13.06 -1.23
CA LYS A 18 -12.73 -13.65 -1.21
C LYS A 18 -12.57 -14.59 -2.41
N ARG A 19 -12.05 -14.07 -3.53
CA ARG A 19 -11.57 -14.88 -4.64
C ARG A 19 -10.18 -15.42 -4.33
N LYS A 20 -9.89 -16.62 -4.84
CA LYS A 20 -8.57 -17.24 -4.73
C LYS A 20 -7.52 -16.32 -5.35
N ARG A 21 -6.33 -16.23 -4.74
CA ARG A 21 -5.21 -15.51 -5.34
C ARG A 21 -4.71 -16.30 -6.55
N GLU A 22 -4.82 -15.70 -7.72
CA GLU A 22 -4.23 -16.23 -8.95
C GLU A 22 -2.80 -15.72 -9.09
N ARG A 23 -1.91 -16.58 -9.62
CA ARG A 23 -0.56 -16.17 -10.00
C ARG A 23 -0.69 -15.25 -11.21
N VAL A 24 0.05 -14.15 -11.21
CA VAL A 24 0.06 -13.21 -12.32
C VAL A 24 1.49 -12.91 -12.71
N GLU A 25 1.74 -12.76 -14.00
CA GLU A 25 3.03 -12.36 -14.54
C GLU A 25 3.47 -10.98 -14.03
N LEU A 26 4.78 -10.80 -13.92
CA LEU A 26 5.41 -9.52 -13.55
C LEU A 26 5.54 -8.63 -14.79
N ARG A 27 4.39 -8.12 -15.24
CA ARG A 27 4.29 -7.15 -16.34
C ARG A 27 3.27 -6.07 -16.02
N ARG A 28 3.27 -4.99 -16.80
CA ARG A 28 2.24 -3.96 -16.70
C ARG A 28 0.86 -4.58 -16.96
N ILE A 29 -0.12 -4.23 -16.12
CA ILE A 29 -1.50 -4.66 -16.28
C ILE A 29 -2.15 -3.69 -17.27
N GLU A 30 -2.67 -4.18 -18.38
CA GLU A 30 -3.26 -3.32 -19.41
C GLU A 30 -4.64 -2.79 -19.01
N ASP A 31 -5.50 -3.66 -18.49
CA ASP A 31 -6.83 -3.28 -18.01
C ASP A 31 -6.76 -2.22 -16.89
N ARG A 32 -7.38 -1.07 -17.14
CA ARG A 32 -7.32 0.10 -16.25
C ARG A 32 -7.94 -0.18 -14.89
N THR A 33 -9.08 -0.87 -14.86
CA THR A 33 -9.82 -1.18 -13.63
C THR A 33 -9.02 -2.14 -12.76
N SER A 34 -8.52 -3.24 -13.36
CA SER A 34 -7.67 -4.21 -12.68
C SER A 34 -6.37 -3.59 -12.19
N ARG A 35 -5.75 -2.71 -12.99
CA ARG A 35 -4.54 -1.96 -12.59
C ARG A 35 -4.81 -1.05 -11.40
N GLN A 36 -5.93 -0.32 -11.38
CA GLN A 36 -6.31 0.54 -10.26
C GLN A 36 -6.56 -0.27 -8.98
N VAL A 37 -7.31 -1.37 -9.08
CA VAL A 37 -7.57 -2.25 -7.92
C VAL A 37 -6.27 -2.88 -7.41
N ARG A 38 -5.41 -3.36 -8.30
CA ARG A 38 -4.11 -3.94 -7.93
C ARG A 38 -3.18 -2.91 -7.31
N PHE A 39 -3.13 -1.69 -7.85
CA PHE A 39 -2.38 -0.58 -7.26
C PHE A 39 -2.81 -0.35 -5.81
N SER A 40 -4.11 -0.17 -5.56
CA SER A 40 -4.63 0.05 -4.21
C SER A 40 -4.27 -1.09 -3.25
N LYS A 41 -4.44 -2.35 -3.69
CA LYS A 41 -4.12 -3.52 -2.86
C LYS A 41 -2.61 -3.65 -2.58
N GLN A 42 -1.76 -3.48 -3.59
CA GLN A 42 -0.31 -3.59 -3.45
C GLN A 42 0.27 -2.45 -2.62
N ARG A 43 -0.17 -1.21 -2.87
CA ARG A 43 0.21 -0.04 -2.08
C ARG A 43 -0.09 -0.27 -0.60
N ASN A 44 -1.31 -0.69 -0.26
CA ASN A 44 -1.65 -0.96 1.14
C ASN A 44 -0.82 -2.10 1.74
N GLY A 45 -0.60 -3.17 0.98
CA GLY A 45 0.25 -4.28 1.42
C GLY A 45 1.69 -3.84 1.68
N LEU A 46 2.22 -2.95 0.85
CA LEU A 46 3.57 -2.40 0.97
C LEU A 46 3.68 -1.46 2.18
N PHE A 47 2.72 -0.56 2.38
CA PHE A 47 2.67 0.31 3.57
C PHE A 47 2.64 -0.51 4.87
N LYS A 48 1.81 -1.57 4.92
CA LYS A 48 1.77 -2.48 6.09
C LYS A 48 3.11 -3.17 6.34
N LYS A 49 3.86 -3.51 5.28
CA LYS A 49 5.20 -4.08 5.42
C LYS A 49 6.22 -3.05 5.89
N ALA A 50 6.21 -1.85 5.32
CA ALA A 50 7.10 -0.75 5.71
C ALA A 50 6.91 -0.40 7.19
N TYR A 51 5.66 -0.27 7.64
CA TYR A 51 5.33 -0.05 9.05
C TYR A 51 5.82 -1.19 9.96
N LYS A 52 5.56 -2.44 9.57
CA LYS A 52 6.05 -3.59 10.36
C LYS A 52 7.57 -3.59 10.47
N LEU A 53 8.27 -3.27 9.38
CA LEU A 53 9.72 -3.22 9.36
C LEU A 53 10.25 -2.11 10.27
N SER A 54 9.66 -0.91 10.21
CA SER A 54 10.09 0.19 11.07
C SER A 54 9.92 -0.14 12.54
N VAL A 55 8.78 -0.72 12.93
CA VAL A 55 8.50 -1.09 14.33
C VAL A 55 9.34 -2.28 14.81
N LEU A 56 9.40 -3.38 14.04
CA LEU A 56 10.07 -4.61 14.49
C LEU A 56 11.58 -4.48 14.55
N CYS A 57 12.17 -3.67 13.67
CA CYS A 57 13.61 -3.56 13.53
C CYS A 57 14.15 -2.19 13.97
N ASN A 58 13.30 -1.32 14.53
CA ASN A 58 13.64 0.07 14.84
C ASN A 58 14.39 0.76 13.68
N ALA A 59 13.89 0.55 12.46
CA ALA A 59 14.53 1.01 11.25
C ALA A 59 13.82 2.27 10.72
N GLN A 60 14.61 3.27 10.33
CA GLN A 60 14.09 4.41 9.57
C GLN A 60 13.71 3.95 8.15
N VAL A 61 12.44 4.11 7.79
CA VAL A 61 11.87 3.68 6.51
C VAL A 61 11.06 4.82 5.89
N ALA A 62 11.35 5.14 4.64
CA ALA A 62 10.59 6.07 3.83
C ALA A 62 10.09 5.40 2.54
N LEU A 63 8.88 5.73 2.11
CA LEU A 63 8.23 5.22 0.91
C LEU A 63 7.49 6.35 0.20
N VAL A 64 7.74 6.49 -1.11
CA VAL A 64 7.13 7.51 -1.97
C VAL A 64 6.55 6.84 -3.20
N ILE A 65 5.26 7.03 -3.48
CA ILE A 65 4.57 6.39 -4.59
C ILE A 65 3.69 7.41 -5.32
N PHE A 66 3.92 7.56 -6.63
CA PHE A 66 3.05 8.32 -7.51
C PHE A 66 2.08 7.39 -8.23
N SER A 67 0.79 7.70 -8.14
CA SER A 67 -0.22 7.02 -8.96
C SER A 67 -0.23 7.57 -10.38
N PRO A 68 -0.72 6.81 -11.38
CA PRO A 68 -0.91 7.33 -12.75
C PRO A 68 -1.83 8.55 -12.84
N ALA A 69 -2.63 8.81 -11.80
CA ALA A 69 -3.47 10.01 -11.70
C ALA A 69 -2.73 11.22 -11.10
N GLY A 70 -1.41 11.14 -10.92
CA GLY A 70 -0.59 12.21 -10.34
C GLY A 70 -0.71 12.37 -8.82
N ARG A 71 -1.45 11.48 -8.14
CA ARG A 71 -1.57 11.54 -6.67
C ARG A 71 -0.35 10.93 -5.98
N LEU A 72 0.20 11.67 -5.02
CA LEU A 72 1.26 11.23 -4.12
C LEU A 72 0.68 10.39 -2.97
N HIS A 73 1.35 9.28 -2.69
CA HIS A 73 1.15 8.45 -1.51
C HIS A 73 2.50 8.23 -0.84
N GLU A 74 2.62 8.63 0.41
CA GLU A 74 3.88 8.55 1.14
C GLU A 74 3.72 7.93 2.53
N PHE A 75 4.79 7.30 3.00
CA PHE A 75 4.97 6.82 4.36
C PHE A 75 6.39 7.16 4.81
N THR A 76 6.53 7.66 6.02
CA THR A 76 7.81 7.83 6.69
C THR A 76 7.65 7.37 8.12
N SER A 77 8.61 6.59 8.63
CA SER A 77 8.75 6.41 10.07
C SER A 77 9.35 7.68 10.64
N ALA A 78 8.68 8.32 11.59
CA ALA A 78 9.30 9.38 12.39
C ALA A 78 10.07 8.71 13.53
N ASP A 79 11.27 9.23 13.82
CA ASP A 79 11.87 9.02 15.14
C ASP A 79 11.17 9.98 16.10
N SER A 80 10.44 9.43 17.07
CA SER A 80 9.97 10.19 18.22
C SER A 80 11.04 10.27 19.29
#